data_AF-A0A966D8B9-F1
#
_entry.id   AF-A0A966D8B9-F1
#
_cell.length_a   1.000
_cell.length_b   1.000
_cell.length_c   1.000
_cell.angle_alpha   90.00
_cell.angle_beta   90.00
_cell.angle_gamma   90.00
#
_symmetry.space_group_name_H-M   'P 1'
#
loop_
_entity.id
_entity.type
_entity.pdbx_description
1 polymer ?
#
loop_
_entity_poly.entity_id
_entity_poly.type
_entity_poly.pdbx_seq_one_letter_code
_entity_poly.pdbx_strand_id
1 'polypeptide(L)'
;MERRKLIKQGKGGYTIYLPKKWIDKKGLKEGDEIKLEEKDNMLMINCDKKEILSITINIDKNNLVNIRHLMNFSYRNAYDIIIIKNCPKEKITELIEMASKLLLGFEMISNENQNLIFENISEPTENKYETLMRRIFIIIKESIKIIKENYSKEKYEESEKMY
;
A
#
# COMPACT_ATOMS: atom_id res chain seq x y z
N MET A 1 -22.88 -11.68 15.63
CA MET A 1 -22.18 -12.78 16.33
C MET A 1 -22.49 -14.08 15.62
N GLU A 2 -21.47 -14.83 15.20
CA GLU A 2 -21.65 -16.13 14.56
C GLU A 2 -21.12 -17.22 15.50
N ARG A 3 -21.83 -18.34 15.62
CA ARG A 3 -21.43 -19.48 16.47
C ARG A 3 -20.98 -20.63 15.58
N ARG A 4 -19.82 -21.21 15.85
CA ARG A 4 -19.27 -22.38 15.17
C ARG A 4 -19.26 -23.57 16.13
N LYS A 5 -19.53 -24.77 15.61
CA LYS A 5 -19.41 -26.00 16.40
C LYS A 5 -17.97 -26.49 16.37
N LEU A 6 -17.52 -27.05 17.50
CA LEU A 6 -16.28 -27.83 17.56
C LEU A 6 -16.48 -29.15 16.83
N ILE A 7 -15.47 -29.55 16.07
CA ILE A 7 -15.47 -30.80 15.31
C ILE A 7 -14.37 -31.66 15.88
N LYS A 8 -14.71 -32.89 16.28
CA LYS A 8 -13.73 -33.84 16.79
C LYS A 8 -12.88 -34.34 15.62
N GLN A 9 -11.57 -34.21 15.73
CA GLN A 9 -10.62 -34.64 14.70
C GLN A 9 -9.52 -35.50 15.31
N GLY A 10 -9.37 -36.73 14.79
CA GLY A 10 -8.42 -37.71 15.30
C GLY A 10 -8.74 -38.20 16.71
N LYS A 11 -7.70 -38.63 17.44
CA LYS A 11 -7.84 -39.30 18.75
C LYS A 11 -7.90 -38.34 19.95
N GLY A 12 -7.57 -37.06 19.79
CA GLY A 12 -7.50 -36.13 20.92
C GLY A 12 -7.66 -34.64 20.60
N GLY A 13 -7.97 -34.28 19.35
CA GLY A 13 -8.07 -32.89 18.92
C GLY A 13 -9.49 -32.45 18.57
N TYR A 14 -9.70 -31.14 18.63
CA TYR A 14 -10.88 -30.48 18.06
C TYR A 14 -10.45 -29.42 17.06
N THR A 15 -11.25 -29.23 16.03
CA THR A 15 -11.07 -28.17 15.04
C THR A 15 -12.31 -27.29 14.95
N ILE A 16 -12.09 -26.04 14.53
CA ILE A 16 -13.14 -25.07 14.23
C ILE A 16 -12.97 -24.60 12.79
N TYR A 17 -14.09 -24.42 12.08
CA TYR A 17 -14.06 -23.73 10.81
C TYR A 17 -13.87 -22.23 11.05
N LEU A 18 -12.75 -21.70 10.57
CA LEU A 18 -12.49 -20.26 10.60
C LEU A 18 -13.42 -19.53 9.61
N PRO A 19 -13.83 -18.28 9.92
CA PRO A 19 -14.68 -17.51 9.03
C PRO A 19 -14.00 -17.30 7.67
N LYS A 20 -14.65 -17.73 6.58
CA LYS A 20 -14.09 -17.59 5.22
C LYS A 20 -13.70 -16.15 4.88
N LYS A 21 -14.54 -15.18 5.24
CA LYS A 21 -14.24 -13.75 5.04
C LYS A 21 -12.95 -13.30 5.74
N TRP A 22 -12.61 -13.89 6.90
CA TRP A 22 -11.38 -13.57 7.62
C TRP A 22 -10.17 -14.20 6.93
N ILE A 23 -10.29 -15.47 6.50
CA ILE A 23 -9.27 -16.17 5.70
C ILE A 23 -8.95 -15.39 4.42
N ASP A 24 -9.98 -15.00 3.66
CA ASP A 24 -9.83 -14.27 2.40
C ASP A 24 -9.17 -12.89 2.63
N LYS A 25 -9.61 -12.16 3.67
CA LYS A 25 -9.09 -10.83 4.04
C LYS A 25 -7.62 -10.88 4.48
N LYS A 26 -7.20 -11.96 5.13
CA LYS A 26 -5.81 -12.17 5.55
C LYS A 26 -4.95 -12.87 4.48
N GLY A 27 -5.53 -13.22 3.33
CA GLY A 27 -4.83 -13.93 2.26
C GLY A 27 -4.29 -15.29 2.68
N LEU A 28 -4.94 -15.94 3.67
CA LEU A 28 -4.51 -17.23 4.20
C LEU A 28 -4.90 -18.36 3.24
N LYS A 29 -4.00 -19.33 3.09
CA LYS A 29 -4.12 -20.50 2.22
C LYS A 29 -3.90 -21.78 3.03
N GLU A 30 -4.22 -22.91 2.43
CA GLU A 30 -3.96 -24.22 3.01
C GLU A 30 -2.46 -24.38 3.32
N GLY A 31 -2.15 -24.82 4.54
CA GLY A 31 -0.77 -24.98 5.01
C GLY A 31 -0.16 -23.74 5.68
N ASP A 32 -0.84 -22.58 5.68
CA ASP A 32 -0.37 -21.42 6.44
C ASP A 32 -0.49 -21.66 7.95
N GLU A 33 0.54 -21.26 8.70
CA GLU A 33 0.54 -21.29 10.16
C GLU A 33 -0.15 -20.04 10.73
N ILE A 34 -0.87 -20.25 11.84
CA ILE A 34 -1.53 -19.19 12.62
C ILE A 34 -1.16 -19.37 14.09
N LYS A 35 -1.04 -18.25 14.80
CA LYS A 35 -0.70 -18.24 16.22
C LYS A 35 -1.98 -18.29 17.06
N LEU A 36 -2.01 -19.17 18.04
CA LEU A 36 -3.06 -19.25 19.04
C LEU A 36 -2.53 -18.75 20.38
N GLU A 37 -3.25 -17.82 21.00
CA GLU A 37 -2.93 -17.31 22.32
C GLU A 37 -4.15 -17.49 23.23
N GLU A 38 -3.95 -18.16 24.35
CA GLU A 38 -4.97 -18.32 25.38
C GLU A 38 -4.86 -17.18 26.38
N LYS A 39 -5.97 -16.49 26.64
CA LYS A 39 -6.06 -15.42 27.63
C LYS A 39 -7.37 -15.52 28.39
N ASP A 40 -7.30 -15.86 29.66
CA ASP A 40 -8.43 -16.06 30.56
C ASP A 40 -9.44 -17.08 30.00
N ASN A 41 -10.58 -16.60 29.50
CA ASN A 41 -11.64 -17.42 28.89
C ASN A 41 -11.76 -17.18 27.37
N MET A 42 -10.69 -16.68 26.75
CA MET A 42 -10.61 -16.36 25.32
C MET A 42 -9.47 -17.12 24.66
N LEU A 43 -9.74 -17.62 23.46
CA LEU A 43 -8.72 -18.11 22.53
C LEU A 43 -8.58 -17.09 21.40
N MET A 44 -7.47 -16.38 21.37
CA MET A 44 -7.13 -15.42 20.33
C MET A 44 -6.40 -16.11 19.17
N ILE A 45 -6.85 -15.82 17.95
CA ILE A 45 -6.27 -16.35 16.73
C ILE A 45 -5.62 -15.20 15.98
N ASN A 46 -4.30 -15.23 15.88
CA ASN A 46 -3.48 -14.23 15.22
C ASN A 46 -2.79 -14.83 14.00
N CYS A 47 -2.55 -14.02 12.97
CA CYS A 47 -1.69 -14.39 11.86
C CYS A 47 -0.69 -13.25 11.63
N ASP A 48 0.56 -13.61 11.36
CA ASP A 48 1.61 -12.63 11.03
C ASP A 48 1.47 -12.10 9.59
N LYS A 49 0.57 -12.69 8.79
CA LYS A 49 0.21 -12.15 7.48
C LYS A 49 -0.56 -10.85 7.64
N LYS A 50 0.02 -9.78 7.09
CA LYS A 50 -0.60 -8.47 6.99
C LYS A 50 -1.89 -8.58 6.19
N GLU A 51 -2.88 -7.79 6.59
CA GLU A 51 -4.11 -7.62 5.83
C GLU A 51 -3.82 -6.90 4.52
N ILE A 52 -4.08 -7.55 3.39
CA ILE A 52 -3.94 -6.95 2.08
C ILE A 52 -5.18 -6.10 1.82
N LEU A 53 -5.01 -4.79 1.81
CA LEU A 53 -6.06 -3.84 1.49
C LEU A 53 -6.15 -3.69 -0.03
N SER A 54 -7.32 -3.99 -0.61
CA SER A 54 -7.56 -3.78 -2.05
C SER A 54 -8.71 -2.81 -2.29
N ILE A 55 -8.57 -2.02 -3.36
CA ILE A 55 -9.62 -1.13 -3.86
C ILE A 55 -9.84 -1.34 -5.35
N THR A 56 -11.11 -1.27 -5.77
CA THR A 56 -11.49 -1.33 -7.19
C THR A 56 -12.06 0.02 -7.63
N ILE A 57 -11.48 0.56 -8.70
CA ILE A 57 -11.90 1.78 -9.39
C ILE A 57 -12.48 1.37 -10.74
N ASN A 58 -13.79 1.50 -10.92
CA ASN A 58 -14.42 1.28 -12.22
C ASN A 58 -14.36 2.57 -13.04
N ILE A 59 -13.71 2.57 -14.19
CA ILE A 59 -13.63 3.75 -15.05
C ILE A 59 -14.93 3.94 -15.84
N ASP A 60 -15.43 5.18 -15.84
CA ASP A 60 -16.49 5.69 -16.71
C ASP A 60 -16.11 7.09 -17.25
N LYS A 61 -16.94 7.67 -18.11
CA LYS A 61 -16.68 9.00 -18.71
C LYS A 61 -16.59 10.13 -17.66
N ASN A 62 -17.22 9.98 -16.51
CA ASN A 62 -17.30 11.02 -15.48
C ASN A 62 -16.09 10.98 -14.53
N ASN A 63 -15.51 9.81 -14.30
CA ASN A 63 -14.41 9.63 -13.37
C ASN A 63 -13.03 9.53 -14.04
N LEU A 64 -12.96 9.36 -15.36
CA LEU A 64 -11.70 9.32 -16.11
C LEU A 64 -10.85 10.57 -15.85
N VAL A 65 -11.49 11.75 -15.78
CA VAL A 65 -10.82 13.03 -15.47
C VAL A 65 -10.25 13.04 -14.05
N ASN A 66 -10.87 12.30 -13.13
CA ASN A 66 -10.53 12.24 -11.71
C ASN A 66 -9.66 11.03 -11.33
N ILE A 67 -9.25 10.21 -12.30
CA ILE A 67 -8.52 8.97 -12.04
C ILE A 67 -7.22 9.21 -11.25
N ARG A 68 -6.54 10.32 -11.55
CA ARG A 68 -5.37 10.79 -10.80
C ARG A 68 -5.65 11.00 -9.32
N HIS A 69 -6.80 11.59 -8.98
CA HIS A 69 -7.20 11.82 -7.60
C HIS A 69 -7.55 10.50 -6.91
N LEU A 70 -8.23 9.59 -7.61
CA LEU A 70 -8.60 8.27 -7.08
C LEU A 70 -7.37 7.39 -6.81
N MET A 71 -6.38 7.41 -7.70
CA MET A 71 -5.09 6.71 -7.48
C MET A 71 -4.35 7.29 -6.27
N ASN A 72 -4.24 8.62 -6.17
CA ASN A 72 -3.62 9.27 -5.02
C ASN A 72 -4.37 9.01 -3.70
N PHE A 73 -5.70 8.97 -3.74
CA PHE A 73 -6.51 8.60 -2.59
C PHE A 73 -6.21 7.16 -2.16
N SER A 74 -6.18 6.24 -3.12
CA SER A 74 -5.89 4.83 -2.86
C SER A 74 -4.49 4.65 -2.23
N TYR A 75 -3.50 5.35 -2.76
CA TYR A 75 -2.15 5.36 -2.20
C TYR A 75 -2.11 5.91 -0.77
N ARG A 76 -2.74 7.06 -0.52
CA ARG A 76 -2.75 7.71 0.79
C ARG A 76 -3.49 6.93 1.87
N ASN A 77 -4.44 6.08 1.47
CA ASN A 77 -5.15 5.19 2.39
C ASN A 77 -4.46 3.83 2.56
N ALA A 78 -3.21 3.69 2.10
CA ALA A 78 -2.39 2.49 2.27
C ALA A 78 -3.03 1.20 1.73
N TYR A 79 -3.80 1.30 0.64
CA TYR A 79 -4.22 0.11 -0.11
C TYR A 79 -2.99 -0.56 -0.70
N ASP A 80 -2.86 -1.88 -0.59
CA ASP A 80 -1.75 -2.65 -1.16
C ASP A 80 -2.01 -3.01 -2.64
N ILE A 81 -3.30 -3.11 -3.03
CA ILE A 81 -3.71 -3.44 -4.40
C ILE A 81 -4.72 -2.42 -4.92
N ILE A 82 -4.46 -1.87 -6.11
CA ILE A 82 -5.36 -0.95 -6.82
C ILE A 82 -5.78 -1.61 -8.14
N ILE A 83 -7.06 -1.92 -8.25
CA ILE A 83 -7.66 -2.53 -9.44
C ILE A 83 -8.42 -1.47 -10.22
N ILE A 84 -7.98 -1.15 -11.42
CA ILE A 84 -8.68 -0.25 -12.34
C ILE A 84 -9.41 -1.10 -13.37
N LYS A 85 -10.74 -0.99 -13.45
CA LYS A 85 -11.55 -1.74 -14.41
C LYS A 85 -12.07 -0.85 -15.52
N ASN A 86 -12.33 -1.45 -16.70
CA ASN A 86 -12.91 -0.79 -17.88
C ASN A 86 -12.09 0.40 -18.40
N CYS A 87 -10.75 0.31 -18.34
CA CYS A 87 -9.87 1.35 -18.83
C CYS A 87 -9.92 1.45 -20.38
N PRO A 88 -10.19 2.64 -20.96
CA PRO A 88 -10.03 2.85 -22.39
C PRO A 88 -8.62 2.48 -22.85
N LYS A 89 -8.50 1.76 -23.98
CA LYS A 89 -7.20 1.25 -24.45
C LYS A 89 -6.20 2.39 -24.70
N GLU A 90 -6.65 3.51 -25.24
CA GLU A 90 -5.80 4.70 -25.46
C GLU A 90 -5.24 5.32 -24.17
N LYS A 91 -5.84 5.04 -23.01
CA LYS A 91 -5.45 5.63 -21.71
C LYS A 91 -4.56 4.73 -20.87
N ILE A 92 -4.39 3.46 -21.25
CA ILE A 92 -3.62 2.48 -20.49
C ILE A 92 -2.18 2.95 -20.28
N THR A 93 -1.49 3.35 -21.35
CA THR A 93 -0.08 3.78 -21.27
C THR A 93 0.06 5.03 -20.38
N GLU A 94 -0.83 6.00 -20.53
CA GLU A 94 -0.85 7.20 -19.69
C GLU A 94 -1.07 6.85 -18.21
N LEU A 95 -1.95 5.90 -17.91
CA LEU A 95 -2.22 5.45 -16.55
C LEU A 95 -1.06 4.70 -15.93
N ILE A 96 -0.34 3.88 -16.71
CA ILE A 96 0.87 3.20 -16.25
C ILE A 96 1.97 4.21 -15.92
N GLU A 97 2.20 5.20 -16.80
CA GLU A 97 3.16 6.28 -16.53
C GLU A 97 2.74 7.15 -15.34
N MET A 98 1.44 7.37 -15.17
CA MET A 98 0.90 8.10 -14.04
C MET A 98 1.09 7.30 -12.74
N ALA A 99 0.84 6.00 -12.76
CA ALA A 99 1.07 5.10 -11.63
C ALA A 99 2.53 5.12 -11.19
N SER A 100 3.48 4.98 -12.13
CA SER A 100 4.92 4.97 -11.80
C SER A 100 5.40 6.29 -11.19
N LYS A 101 4.76 7.42 -11.53
CA LYS A 101 5.07 8.74 -10.96
C LYS A 101 4.40 8.99 -9.60
N LEU A 102 3.20 8.48 -9.38
CA LEU A 102 2.37 8.80 -8.20
C LEU A 102 2.42 7.74 -7.10
N LEU A 103 2.57 6.47 -7.47
CA LEU A 103 2.42 5.31 -6.61
C LEU A 103 3.79 4.69 -6.38
N LEU A 104 4.65 5.38 -5.62
CA LEU A 104 6.00 4.88 -5.34
C LEU A 104 5.93 3.48 -4.73
N GLY A 105 6.57 2.55 -5.41
CA GLY A 105 6.69 1.17 -5.01
C GLY A 105 5.60 0.22 -5.49
N PHE A 106 4.65 0.73 -6.28
CA PHE A 106 3.68 -0.09 -6.99
C PHE A 106 4.19 -0.48 -8.36
N GLU A 107 3.93 -1.72 -8.74
CA GLU A 107 4.14 -2.21 -10.10
C GLU A 107 2.82 -2.71 -10.68
N MET A 108 2.71 -2.62 -12.01
CA MET A 108 1.58 -3.21 -12.72
C MET A 108 1.82 -4.71 -12.90
N ILE A 109 0.98 -5.53 -12.26
CA ILE A 109 1.11 -7.00 -12.30
C ILE A 109 0.25 -7.62 -13.40
N SER A 110 -0.85 -6.95 -13.78
CA SER A 110 -1.74 -7.45 -14.84
C SER A 110 -2.33 -6.30 -15.64
N ASN A 111 -2.45 -6.54 -16.95
CA ASN A 111 -3.18 -5.73 -17.91
C ASN A 111 -3.95 -6.66 -18.84
N GLU A 112 -5.15 -7.07 -18.42
CA GLU A 112 -6.00 -8.00 -19.17
C GLU A 112 -7.41 -7.45 -19.28
N ASN A 113 -8.01 -7.59 -20.48
CA ASN A 113 -9.41 -7.23 -20.71
C ASN A 113 -9.76 -5.80 -20.24
N GLN A 114 -8.87 -4.82 -20.48
CA GLN A 114 -9.04 -3.43 -20.04
C GLN A 114 -9.07 -3.25 -18.51
N ASN A 115 -8.58 -4.23 -17.76
CA ASN A 115 -8.38 -4.14 -16.33
C ASN A 115 -6.88 -4.05 -16.03
N LEU A 116 -6.51 -3.05 -15.24
CA LEU A 116 -5.14 -2.85 -14.77
C LEU A 116 -5.09 -3.17 -13.28
N ILE A 117 -4.10 -3.96 -12.87
CA ILE A 117 -3.86 -4.28 -11.46
C ILE A 117 -2.49 -3.75 -11.09
N PHE A 118 -2.47 -2.83 -10.14
CA PHE A 118 -1.27 -2.31 -9.52
C PHE A 118 -1.14 -2.89 -8.11
N GLU A 119 0.04 -3.39 -7.78
CA GLU A 119 0.33 -3.98 -6.46
C GLU A 119 1.58 -3.34 -5.88
N ASN A 120 1.54 -3.03 -4.59
CA ASN A 120 2.70 -2.53 -3.86
C ASN A 120 3.72 -3.65 -3.66
N ILE A 121 4.81 -3.61 -4.42
CA ILE A 121 5.90 -4.60 -4.32
C ILE A 121 7.05 -4.11 -3.44
N SER A 122 7.02 -2.85 -3.00
CA SER A 122 8.12 -2.21 -2.30
C SER A 122 8.00 -2.28 -0.80
N GLU A 123 7.14 -3.16 -0.27
CA GLU A 123 6.88 -3.16 1.15
C GLU A 123 8.19 -3.22 1.94
N PRO A 124 8.43 -2.19 2.77
CA PRO A 124 9.54 -2.25 3.65
C PRO A 124 9.23 -3.31 4.72
N THR A 125 10.10 -4.30 4.87
CA THR A 125 10.31 -4.87 6.21
C THR A 125 10.51 -3.70 7.18
N GLU A 126 10.18 -3.86 8.47
CA GLU A 126 10.30 -2.78 9.48
C GLU A 126 11.64 -1.99 9.36
N ASN A 127 12.73 -2.70 9.02
CA ASN A 127 14.06 -2.14 8.71
C ASN A 127 14.14 -1.20 7.48
N LYS A 128 13.39 -1.46 6.41
CA LYS A 128 13.36 -0.61 5.20
C LYS A 128 12.58 0.68 5.44
N TYR A 129 11.62 0.72 6.36
CA TYR A 129 10.87 1.95 6.70
C TYR A 129 11.79 2.98 7.37
N GLU A 130 12.58 2.54 8.35
CA GLU A 130 13.61 3.39 8.97
C GLU A 130 14.61 3.91 7.94
N THR A 131 15.01 3.05 7.01
CA THR A 131 15.92 3.41 5.92
C THR A 131 15.33 4.50 5.01
N LEU A 132 14.06 4.38 4.64
CA LEU A 132 13.35 5.38 3.82
C LEU A 132 13.17 6.70 4.58
N MET A 133 12.78 6.65 5.85
CA MET A 133 12.63 7.85 6.69
C MET A 133 13.95 8.59 6.87
N ARG A 134 15.05 7.86 7.10
CA ARG A 134 16.38 8.45 7.18
C ARG A 134 16.77 9.12 5.87
N ARG A 135 16.44 8.52 4.72
CA ARG A 135 16.70 9.10 3.40
C ARG A 135 15.89 10.38 3.17
N ILE A 136 14.59 10.39 3.50
CA ILE A 136 13.74 11.58 3.42
C ILE A 136 14.31 12.71 4.27
N PHE A 137 14.71 12.41 5.52
CA PHE A 137 15.33 13.39 6.42
C PHE A 137 16.61 13.99 5.84
N ILE A 138 17.49 13.17 5.25
CA ILE A 138 18.72 13.64 4.60
C ILE A 138 18.42 14.55 3.41
N ILE A 139 17.44 14.19 2.57
CA ILE A 139 17.02 15.01 1.43
C ILE A 139 16.53 16.38 1.91
N ILE A 140 15.65 16.41 2.91
CA ILE A 140 15.14 17.68 3.49
C ILE A 140 16.30 18.52 4.03
N LYS A 141 17.23 17.91 4.77
CA LYS A 141 18.40 18.61 5.32
C LYS A 141 19.27 19.22 4.21
N GLU A 142 19.51 18.50 3.13
CA GLU A 142 20.30 18.99 2.00
C GLU A 142 19.55 20.10 1.25
N SER A 143 18.24 19.97 1.06
CA SER A 143 17.41 21.03 0.48
C SER A 143 17.46 22.32 1.32
N ILE A 144 17.37 22.22 2.65
CA ILE A 144 17.49 23.37 3.56
C ILE A 144 18.87 24.00 3.44
N LYS A 145 19.93 23.19 3.33
CA LYS A 145 21.30 23.68 3.17
C LYS A 145 21.48 24.46 1.87
N ILE A 146 20.98 23.92 0.75
CA ILE A 146 21.01 24.60 -0.56
C ILE A 146 20.26 25.94 -0.49
N ILE A 147 19.07 25.96 0.13
CA ILE A 147 18.29 27.20 0.32
C ILE A 147 19.11 28.22 1.13
N LYS A 148 19.75 27.79 2.21
CA LYS A 148 20.58 28.67 3.05
C LYS A 148 21.78 29.24 2.30
N GLU A 149 22.47 28.42 1.52
CA GLU A 149 23.62 28.84 0.72
C GLU A 149 23.23 29.87 -0.34
N ASN A 150 22.13 29.62 -1.06
CA ASN A 150 21.62 30.57 -2.05
C ASN A 150 21.19 31.89 -1.41
N TYR A 151 20.47 31.84 -0.29
CA TYR A 151 20.05 33.03 0.44
C TYR A 151 21.25 33.86 0.94
N SER A 152 22.34 33.21 1.36
CA SER A 152 23.56 33.93 1.73
C SER A 152 24.24 34.60 0.54
N LYS A 153 24.27 33.96 -0.64
CA LYS A 153 24.90 34.51 -1.85
C LYS A 153 24.14 35.72 -2.42
N GLU A 154 22.81 35.67 -2.47
CA GLU A 154 22.00 36.81 -2.92
C GLU A 154 22.24 38.07 -2.07
N LYS A 155 22.41 37.89 -0.75
CA LYS A 155 22.73 39.00 0.17
C LYS A 155 24.11 39.61 -0.06
N TYR A 156 25.10 38.83 -0.49
CA TYR A 156 26.44 39.35 -0.82
C TYR A 156 26.41 40.14 -2.13
N GLU A 157 25.72 39.65 -3.16
CA GLU A 157 25.60 40.34 -4.45
C GLU A 157 24.81 41.66 -4.37
N GLU A 158 23.81 41.78 -3.49
CA GLU A 158 23.13 43.05 -3.21
C GLU A 158 24.03 44.07 -2.50
N SER A 159 24.96 43.61 -1.65
CA SER A 159 25.88 44.49 -0.92
C SER A 159 27.02 45.04 -1.79
N GLU A 160 27.47 44.29 -2.80
CA GLU A 160 28.50 44.74 -3.75
C GLU A 160 27.97 45.72 -4.80
N LYS A 161 26.66 45.69 -5.12
CA LYS A 161 26.03 46.67 -6.04
C LYS A 161 25.74 48.03 -5.42
N MET A 162 25.96 48.18 -4.11
CA MET A 162 25.69 49.41 -3.35
C MET A 162 26.95 50.29 -3.12
N TYR A 163 28.09 49.87 -3.66
CA TYR A 163 29.36 50.62 -3.72
C TYR A 163 29.77 50.84 -5.18
#